data_AF-A0A9Q0SC02-F1
#
_entry.id   AF-A0A9Q0SC02-F1
#
_cell.length_a   1.000
_cell.length_b   1.000
_cell.length_c   1.000
_cell.angle_alpha   90.00
_cell.angle_beta   90.00
_cell.angle_gamma   90.00
#
_symmetry.space_group_name_H-M   'P 1'
#
loop_
_entity.id
_entity.type
_entity.pdbx_description
1 polymer ?
#
loop_
_entity_poly.entity_id
_entity_poly.type
_entity_poly.pdbx_seq_one_letter_code
_entity_poly.pdbx_strand_id
1 'polypeptide(L)'
;MSRHVYALSLLVLLAINTVSAVDYTVTNRATGTAGGARFNTVIGVDYSKQTLASATDFIWRTFQQTNAADRKDIQTVNLFIDVMGGAPAYSVNNEIHVSDSYIGGYSGDVKTEITGVLYHEMTHIWQWNGNGQAPGGLIEGIADFVRLKANYAPSHWVQPGQGDKWDQGYDVTAKFLDYCNDLKNGFVAELNKKMRTGYSAQYFVDLLGKTVDQLWVDYKARYGQ
;
A
#
# COMPACT_ATOMS: atom_id res chain seq x y z
N MET A 1 9.87 -23.61 -67.56
CA MET A 1 8.80 -23.60 -66.53
C MET A 1 9.22 -22.67 -65.41
N SER A 2 8.70 -21.44 -65.38
CA SER A 2 8.99 -20.49 -64.30
C SER A 2 7.91 -20.65 -63.22
N ARG A 3 8.30 -20.93 -61.97
CA ARG A 3 7.39 -20.97 -60.82
C ARG A 3 7.53 -19.68 -60.04
N HIS A 4 6.51 -18.82 -60.12
CA HIS A 4 6.36 -17.68 -59.23
C HIS A 4 5.81 -18.17 -57.89
N VAL A 5 6.57 -17.95 -56.81
CA VAL A 5 6.08 -18.10 -55.43
C VAL A 5 5.84 -16.68 -54.91
N TYR A 6 4.58 -16.30 -54.76
CA TYR A 6 4.21 -15.08 -54.05
C TYR A 6 4.10 -15.43 -52.56
N ALA A 7 4.99 -14.86 -51.75
CA ALA A 7 4.93 -14.98 -50.30
C ALA A 7 3.83 -14.05 -49.76
N LEU A 8 2.82 -14.61 -49.10
CA LEU A 8 1.87 -13.86 -48.29
C LEU A 8 2.59 -13.39 -47.01
N SER A 9 2.82 -12.09 -46.89
CA SER A 9 3.27 -11.47 -45.63
C SER A 9 2.08 -11.26 -44.70
N LEU A 10 2.04 -12.02 -43.61
CA LEU A 10 1.07 -11.88 -42.53
C LEU A 10 1.46 -10.67 -41.66
N LEU A 11 0.64 -9.61 -41.65
CA LEU A 11 0.83 -8.46 -40.78
C LEU A 11 0.29 -8.79 -39.38
N VAL A 12 1.17 -8.97 -38.40
CA VAL A 12 0.78 -9.13 -37.00
C VAL A 12 0.67 -7.73 -36.38
N LEU A 13 -0.56 -7.28 -36.13
CA LEU A 13 -0.84 -6.09 -35.32
C LEU A 13 -0.62 -6.44 -33.84
N LEU A 14 0.52 -6.02 -33.30
CA LEU A 14 0.73 -5.98 -31.85
C LEU A 14 -0.15 -4.87 -31.28
N ALA A 15 -1.21 -5.25 -30.57
CA ALA A 15 -1.94 -4.33 -29.72
C ALA A 15 -1.03 -3.89 -28.57
N ILE A 16 -0.45 -2.70 -28.69
CA ILE A 16 0.25 -2.05 -27.58
C ILE A 16 -0.85 -1.55 -26.64
N ASN A 17 -1.13 -2.32 -25.58
CA ASN A 17 -1.88 -1.81 -24.45
C ASN A 17 -1.03 -0.70 -23.82
N THR A 18 -1.30 0.56 -24.16
CA THR A 18 -0.77 1.70 -23.42
C THR A 18 -1.25 1.58 -21.99
N VAL A 19 -0.36 1.14 -21.08
CA VAL A 19 -0.60 1.33 -19.65
C VAL A 19 -0.61 2.85 -19.47
N SER A 20 -1.78 3.44 -19.23
CA SER A 20 -1.82 4.84 -18.84
C SER A 20 -1.05 4.96 -17.53
N ALA A 21 0.00 5.77 -17.53
CA ALA A 21 0.72 6.08 -16.31
C ALA A 21 -0.23 6.85 -15.37
N VAL A 22 -0.22 6.50 -14.08
CA VAL A 22 -0.97 7.25 -13.06
C VAL A 22 -0.38 8.66 -12.97
N ASP A 23 -1.24 9.68 -13.02
CA ASP A 23 -0.84 11.06 -12.80
C ASP A 23 -0.79 11.39 -11.31
N TYR A 24 0.23 12.14 -10.88
CA TYR A 24 0.44 12.48 -9.48
C TYR A 24 0.49 13.99 -9.31
N THR A 25 -0.45 14.53 -8.55
CA THR A 25 -0.46 15.95 -8.17
C THR A 25 -0.08 16.10 -6.70
N VAL A 26 0.59 17.19 -6.37
CA VAL A 26 0.99 17.52 -4.99
C VAL A 26 0.75 19.00 -4.79
N THR A 27 -0.07 19.34 -3.79
CA THR A 27 -0.40 20.73 -3.46
C THR A 27 -0.17 20.97 -1.98
N ASN A 28 0.69 21.93 -1.66
CA ASN A 28 0.82 22.41 -0.28
C ASN A 28 -0.23 23.49 -0.03
N ARG A 29 -1.29 23.16 0.71
CA ARG A 29 -2.35 24.11 1.12
C ARG A 29 -2.04 24.78 2.47
N ALA A 30 -1.00 24.33 3.17
CA ALA A 30 -0.56 24.83 4.47
C ALA A 30 0.62 25.82 4.39
N THR A 31 0.74 26.59 3.30
CA THR A 31 1.91 27.47 3.07
C THR A 31 2.14 28.54 4.15
N GLY A 32 1.12 28.87 4.94
CA GLY A 32 1.19 29.80 6.06
C GLY A 32 1.66 29.20 7.39
N THR A 33 1.98 27.90 7.45
CA THR A 33 2.34 27.21 8.70
C THR A 33 3.81 26.78 8.72
N ALA A 34 4.34 26.52 9.92
CA ALA A 34 5.69 25.96 10.08
C ALA A 34 5.81 24.57 9.40
N GLY A 35 4.74 23.78 9.45
CA GLY A 35 4.65 22.49 8.79
C GLY A 35 4.73 22.59 7.26
N GLY A 36 3.92 23.48 6.66
CA GLY A 36 3.97 23.71 5.22
C GLY A 36 5.31 24.29 4.75
N ALA A 37 5.94 25.17 5.54
CA ALA A 37 7.29 25.66 5.25
C ALA A 37 8.34 24.54 5.31
N ARG A 38 8.26 23.66 6.31
CA ARG A 38 9.15 22.49 6.45
C ARG A 38 8.94 21.48 5.33
N PHE A 39 7.70 21.26 4.88
CA PHE A 39 7.42 20.44 3.70
C PHE A 39 8.15 20.97 2.46
N ASN A 40 8.04 22.27 2.17
CA ASN A 40 8.67 22.87 0.98
C ASN A 40 10.20 22.75 1.00
N THR A 41 10.82 22.82 2.18
CA THR A 41 12.28 22.88 2.33
C THR A 41 12.94 21.51 2.49
N VAL A 42 12.26 20.54 3.13
CA VAL A 42 12.86 19.24 3.48
C VAL A 42 12.35 18.11 2.59
N ILE A 43 11.06 18.13 2.22
CA ILE A 43 10.40 17.05 1.48
C ILE A 43 10.28 17.45 0.01
N GLY A 44 9.46 18.46 -0.28
CA GLY A 44 9.30 19.05 -1.61
C GLY A 44 8.35 18.28 -2.52
N VAL A 45 7.72 19.04 -3.44
CA VAL A 45 6.73 18.53 -4.42
C VAL A 45 7.29 17.41 -5.30
N ASP A 46 8.46 17.60 -5.88
CA ASP A 46 9.03 16.64 -6.84
C ASP A 46 9.37 15.30 -6.17
N TYR A 47 9.93 15.35 -4.96
CA TYR A 47 10.21 14.16 -4.17
C TYR A 47 8.93 13.41 -3.80
N SER A 48 7.88 14.14 -3.41
CA SER A 48 6.58 13.53 -3.13
C SER A 48 6.02 12.83 -4.36
N LYS A 49 6.05 13.44 -5.55
CA LYS A 49 5.61 12.78 -6.80
C LYS A 49 6.40 11.50 -7.08
N GLN A 50 7.72 11.55 -6.95
CA GLN A 50 8.59 10.37 -7.12
C GLN A 50 8.26 9.27 -6.09
N THR A 51 7.95 9.66 -4.86
CA THR A 51 7.56 8.75 -3.78
C THR A 51 6.23 8.08 -4.08
N LEU A 52 5.21 8.82 -4.50
CA LEU A 52 3.91 8.25 -4.88
C LEU A 52 4.04 7.25 -6.03
N ALA A 53 4.81 7.60 -7.07
CA ALA A 53 5.10 6.69 -8.19
C ALA A 53 5.82 5.41 -7.73
N SER A 54 6.86 5.56 -6.89
CA SER A 54 7.62 4.43 -6.35
C SER A 54 6.77 3.53 -5.46
N ALA A 55 5.89 4.13 -4.64
CA ALA A 55 4.95 3.41 -3.78
C ALA A 55 3.94 2.62 -4.61
N THR A 56 3.31 3.21 -5.63
CA THR A 56 2.41 2.50 -6.55
C THR A 56 3.07 1.27 -7.17
N ASP A 57 4.29 1.44 -7.70
CA ASP A 57 5.09 0.38 -8.27
C ASP A 57 5.40 -0.74 -7.27
N PHE A 58 5.77 -0.36 -6.05
CA PHE A 58 6.06 -1.30 -4.96
C PHE A 58 4.80 -2.06 -4.54
N ILE A 59 3.66 -1.37 -4.43
CA ILE A 59 2.38 -1.95 -4.04
C ILE A 59 1.87 -2.93 -5.10
N TRP A 60 1.91 -2.57 -6.38
CA TRP A 60 1.51 -3.49 -7.45
C TRP A 60 2.40 -4.74 -7.50
N ARG A 61 3.70 -4.63 -7.21
CA ARG A 61 4.58 -5.80 -7.08
C ARG A 61 4.23 -6.63 -5.85
N THR A 62 3.99 -5.98 -4.71
CA THR A 62 3.64 -6.65 -3.44
C THR A 62 2.32 -7.40 -3.56
N PHE A 63 1.33 -6.84 -4.24
CA PHE A 63 0.04 -7.47 -4.52
C PHE A 63 0.02 -8.36 -5.76
N GLN A 64 1.17 -8.53 -6.44
CA GLN A 64 1.30 -9.33 -7.67
C GLN A 64 0.32 -8.91 -8.77
N GLN A 65 -0.05 -7.63 -8.83
CA GLN A 65 -0.97 -7.04 -9.81
C GLN A 65 -0.20 -6.62 -11.07
N THR A 66 0.39 -7.59 -11.77
CA THR A 66 1.16 -7.31 -13.02
C THR A 66 0.25 -6.91 -14.18
N ASN A 67 -1.00 -7.39 -14.20
CA ASN A 67 -1.97 -7.06 -15.25
C ASN A 67 -2.84 -5.87 -14.83
N ALA A 68 -3.14 -4.98 -15.78
CA ALA A 68 -4.04 -3.84 -15.54
C ALA A 68 -5.43 -4.27 -15.07
N ALA A 69 -5.94 -5.42 -15.53
CA ALA A 69 -7.24 -5.95 -15.14
C ALA A 69 -7.35 -6.35 -13.65
N ASP A 70 -6.22 -6.55 -12.97
CA ASP A 70 -6.16 -6.91 -11.55
C ASP A 70 -6.09 -5.68 -10.64
N ARG A 71 -5.84 -4.50 -11.22
CA ARG A 71 -5.68 -3.22 -10.50
C ARG A 71 -7.02 -2.49 -10.39
N LYS A 72 -7.08 -1.55 -9.45
CA LYS A 72 -8.12 -0.52 -9.48
C LYS A 72 -7.85 0.44 -10.63
N ASP A 73 -8.91 0.92 -11.26
CA ASP A 73 -8.85 1.88 -12.37
C ASP A 73 -8.80 3.31 -11.80
N ILE A 74 -7.60 3.75 -11.41
CA ILE A 74 -7.33 5.08 -10.85
C ILE A 74 -6.27 5.75 -11.71
N GLN A 75 -6.63 6.90 -12.29
CA GLN A 75 -5.78 7.62 -13.24
C GLN A 75 -5.04 8.81 -12.65
N THR A 76 -5.49 9.28 -11.50
CA THR A 76 -4.87 10.40 -10.79
C THR A 76 -4.86 10.12 -9.31
N VAL A 77 -3.75 10.43 -8.64
CA VAL A 77 -3.66 10.50 -7.18
C VAL A 77 -3.24 11.90 -6.78
N ASN A 78 -3.98 12.50 -5.84
CA ASN A 78 -3.72 13.85 -5.36
C ASN A 78 -3.18 13.82 -3.93
N LEU A 79 -2.03 14.44 -3.70
CA LEU A 79 -1.49 14.66 -2.36
C LEU A 79 -1.68 16.10 -1.93
N PHE A 80 -2.26 16.29 -0.75
CA PHE A 80 -2.44 17.59 -0.11
C PHE A 80 -1.68 17.66 1.19
N ILE A 81 -0.95 18.76 1.41
CA ILE A 81 -0.48 19.14 2.74
C ILE A 81 -1.48 20.14 3.30
N ASP A 82 -2.24 19.72 4.29
CA ASP A 82 -3.39 20.47 4.80
C ASP A 82 -3.14 20.97 6.22
N VAL A 83 -3.81 22.08 6.55
CA VAL A 83 -3.86 22.61 7.91
C VAL A 83 -4.79 21.72 8.72
N MET A 84 -4.23 20.72 9.41
CA MET A 84 -4.99 19.74 10.18
C MET A 84 -4.17 19.19 11.35
N GLY A 85 -4.87 18.78 12.41
CA GLY A 85 -4.29 18.13 13.58
C GLY A 85 -4.89 16.75 13.83
N GLY A 86 -4.31 16.01 14.76
CA GLY A 86 -4.71 14.64 15.07
C GLY A 86 -3.83 13.62 14.36
N ALA A 87 -4.38 12.95 13.35
CA ALA A 87 -3.67 11.91 12.61
C ALA A 87 -2.54 12.47 11.72
N PRO A 88 -1.45 11.72 11.49
CA PRO A 88 -0.37 12.12 10.57
C PRO A 88 -0.85 12.35 9.14
N ALA A 89 -1.75 11.48 8.67
CA ALA A 89 -2.35 11.54 7.36
C ALA A 89 -3.67 10.74 7.34
N TYR A 90 -4.41 10.87 6.25
CA TYR A 90 -5.46 9.94 5.86
C TYR A 90 -5.60 9.93 4.34
N SER A 91 -6.30 8.92 3.83
CA SER A 91 -6.66 8.80 2.42
C SER A 91 -8.16 8.65 2.25
N VAL A 92 -8.69 9.24 1.18
CA VAL A 92 -10.09 9.14 0.80
C VAL A 92 -10.19 9.18 -0.71
N ASN A 93 -10.93 8.25 -1.30
CA ASN A 93 -10.97 8.05 -2.75
C ASN A 93 -9.55 7.87 -3.33
N ASN A 94 -9.09 8.84 -4.11
CA ASN A 94 -7.77 8.92 -4.72
C ASN A 94 -6.97 10.13 -4.18
N GLU A 95 -7.33 10.63 -3.00
CA GLU A 95 -6.67 11.74 -2.33
C GLU A 95 -5.95 11.26 -1.08
N ILE A 96 -4.78 11.84 -0.83
CA ILE A 96 -3.99 11.69 0.39
C ILE A 96 -3.87 13.07 1.02
N HIS A 97 -4.15 13.16 2.31
CA HIS A 97 -4.06 14.39 3.09
C HIS A 97 -3.04 14.18 4.20
N VAL A 98 -1.98 14.96 4.20
CA VAL A 98 -0.92 14.90 5.21
C VAL A 98 -1.00 16.15 6.09
N SER A 99 -0.89 15.92 7.39
CA SER A 99 -0.97 16.97 8.40
C SER A 99 0.26 17.87 8.40
N ASP A 100 0.05 19.18 8.24
CA ASP A 100 1.09 20.17 8.44
C ASP A 100 1.63 20.14 9.89
N SER A 101 0.76 20.00 10.89
CA SER A 101 1.16 20.00 12.30
C SER A 101 2.01 18.78 12.63
N TYR A 102 1.73 17.62 12.02
CA TYR A 102 2.60 16.44 12.12
C TYR A 102 3.97 16.68 11.49
N ILE A 103 4.04 17.20 10.26
CA ILE A 103 5.32 17.53 9.59
C ILE A 103 6.11 18.54 10.44
N GLY A 104 5.45 19.60 10.92
CA GLY A 104 6.06 20.64 11.72
C GLY A 104 6.60 20.13 13.06
N GLY A 105 5.83 19.28 13.74
CA GLY A 105 6.16 18.74 15.06
C GLY A 105 7.09 17.52 15.06
N TYR A 106 7.30 16.85 13.91
CA TYR A 106 8.06 15.60 13.89
C TYR A 106 9.54 15.82 14.25
N SER A 107 10.01 15.15 15.30
CA SER A 107 11.43 15.13 15.68
C SER A 107 12.19 14.07 14.89
N GLY A 108 13.29 14.45 14.24
CA GLY A 108 14.13 13.52 13.46
C GLY A 108 13.97 13.69 11.96
N ASP A 109 14.21 12.60 11.21
CA ASP A 109 14.13 12.59 9.76
C ASP A 109 12.66 12.52 9.29
N VAL A 110 12.03 13.70 9.24
CA VAL A 110 10.66 13.86 8.75
C VAL A 110 10.50 13.41 7.30
N LYS A 111 11.56 13.45 6.49
CA LYS A 111 11.46 13.05 5.08
C LYS A 111 11.25 11.55 5.01
N THR A 112 12.06 10.77 5.72
CA THR A 112 11.89 9.30 5.80
C THR A 112 10.56 8.91 6.45
N GLU A 113 10.13 9.60 7.51
CA GLU A 113 8.83 9.35 8.12
C GLU A 113 7.70 9.54 7.11
N ILE A 114 7.63 10.71 6.46
CA ILE A 114 6.56 11.01 5.51
C ILE A 114 6.62 10.05 4.31
N THR A 115 7.80 9.61 3.89
CA THR A 115 7.91 8.55 2.87
C THR A 115 7.21 7.27 3.34
N GLY A 116 7.44 6.82 4.57
CA GLY A 116 6.72 5.68 5.13
C GLY A 116 5.21 5.87 5.22
N VAL A 117 4.77 7.05 5.68
CA VAL A 117 3.34 7.42 5.73
C VAL A 117 2.72 7.40 4.33
N LEU A 118 3.41 7.91 3.31
CA LEU A 118 2.90 7.87 1.94
C LEU A 118 2.79 6.44 1.40
N TYR A 119 3.69 5.51 1.77
CA TYR A 119 3.53 4.08 1.42
C TYR A 119 2.28 3.47 2.06
N HIS A 120 2.01 3.82 3.32
CA HIS A 120 0.79 3.42 4.02
C HIS A 120 -0.46 3.95 3.29
N GLU A 121 -0.55 5.26 3.08
CA GLU A 121 -1.73 5.88 2.46
C GLU A 121 -1.94 5.48 1.00
N MET A 122 -0.86 5.33 0.23
CA MET A 122 -0.93 4.78 -1.13
C MET A 122 -1.47 3.35 -1.15
N THR A 123 -1.25 2.58 -0.09
CA THR A 123 -1.79 1.21 -0.01
C THR A 123 -3.30 1.24 0.11
N HIS A 124 -3.88 2.15 0.89
CA HIS A 124 -5.34 2.33 0.97
C HIS A 124 -5.97 2.64 -0.39
N ILE A 125 -5.30 3.45 -1.22
CA ILE A 125 -5.74 3.74 -2.59
C ILE A 125 -5.81 2.46 -3.42
N TRP A 126 -4.79 1.60 -3.37
CA TRP A 126 -4.67 0.45 -4.27
C TRP A 126 -5.26 -0.87 -3.75
N GLN A 127 -5.36 -1.06 -2.44
CA GLN A 127 -5.84 -2.30 -1.84
C GLN A 127 -7.36 -2.46 -1.93
N TRP A 128 -7.83 -3.69 -2.05
CA TRP A 128 -9.25 -4.00 -1.94
C TRP A 128 -9.65 -4.07 -0.47
N ASN A 129 -10.79 -3.49 -0.11
CA ASN A 129 -11.28 -3.45 1.27
C ASN A 129 -12.44 -4.41 1.54
N GLY A 130 -12.66 -5.40 0.67
CA GLY A 130 -13.76 -6.35 0.82
C GLY A 130 -15.13 -5.71 0.65
N ASN A 131 -15.27 -4.69 -0.22
CA ASN A 131 -16.49 -3.86 -0.31
C ASN A 131 -16.91 -3.28 1.06
N GLY A 132 -15.93 -2.89 1.88
CA GLY A 132 -16.14 -2.36 3.23
C GLY A 132 -16.47 -3.41 4.30
N GLN A 133 -16.43 -4.71 3.96
CA GLN A 133 -16.73 -5.80 4.89
C GLN A 133 -15.48 -6.29 5.64
N ALA A 134 -14.28 -5.98 5.16
CA ALA A 134 -13.05 -6.36 5.84
C ALA A 134 -12.91 -5.60 7.17
N PRO A 135 -12.41 -6.25 8.24
CA PRO A 135 -12.15 -5.57 9.51
C PRO A 135 -11.21 -4.39 9.30
N GLY A 136 -11.51 -3.25 9.91
CA GLY A 136 -10.68 -2.03 9.78
C GLY A 136 -9.22 -2.28 10.14
N GLY A 137 -8.94 -3.05 11.20
CA GLY A 137 -7.57 -3.39 11.57
C GLY A 137 -6.85 -4.28 10.54
N LEU A 138 -7.56 -5.10 9.77
CA LEU A 138 -6.95 -5.81 8.64
C LEU A 138 -6.53 -4.82 7.53
N ILE A 139 -7.38 -3.83 7.24
CA ILE A 139 -7.14 -2.80 6.23
C ILE A 139 -5.94 -1.92 6.62
N GLU A 140 -5.87 -1.45 7.86
CA GLU A 140 -4.70 -0.73 8.38
C GLU A 140 -3.45 -1.60 8.41
N GLY A 141 -3.60 -2.88 8.80
CA GLY A 141 -2.49 -3.81 8.88
C GLY A 141 -1.87 -4.17 7.53
N ILE A 142 -2.66 -4.22 6.44
CA ILE A 142 -2.11 -4.42 5.09
C ILE A 142 -1.34 -3.17 4.64
N ALA A 143 -1.83 -1.97 4.94
CA ALA A 143 -1.12 -0.73 4.66
C ALA A 143 0.23 -0.67 5.39
N ASP A 144 0.27 -1.04 6.67
CA ASP A 144 1.51 -1.11 7.42
C ASP A 144 2.38 -2.32 7.05
N PHE A 145 1.82 -3.42 6.55
CA PHE A 145 2.60 -4.51 5.96
C PHE A 145 3.37 -4.02 4.74
N VAL A 146 2.75 -3.25 3.84
CA VAL A 146 3.47 -2.65 2.70
C VAL A 146 4.58 -1.72 3.19
N ARG A 147 4.28 -0.83 4.15
CA ARG A 147 5.28 0.06 4.76
C ARG A 147 6.45 -0.72 5.38
N LEU A 148 6.16 -1.84 6.05
CA LEU A 148 7.15 -2.76 6.60
C LEU A 148 8.04 -3.35 5.50
N LYS A 149 7.45 -3.93 4.45
CA LYS A 149 8.21 -4.56 3.34
C LYS A 149 9.03 -3.54 2.54
N ALA A 150 8.61 -2.28 2.54
CA ALA A 150 9.36 -1.17 1.94
C ALA A 150 10.50 -0.65 2.82
N ASN A 151 10.75 -1.26 4.00
CA ASN A 151 11.75 -0.86 4.98
C ASN A 151 11.53 0.55 5.58
N TYR A 152 10.27 0.97 5.71
CA TYR A 152 9.89 2.25 6.35
C TYR A 152 9.16 2.08 7.68
N ALA A 153 9.31 0.92 8.34
CA ALA A 153 8.82 0.71 9.69
C ALA A 153 9.59 1.60 10.69
N PRO A 154 8.92 2.51 11.42
CA PRO A 154 9.51 3.26 12.53
C PRO A 154 10.08 2.35 13.63
N SER A 155 11.10 2.84 14.32
CA SER A 155 11.76 2.10 15.40
C SER A 155 10.87 1.82 16.62
N HIS A 156 9.80 2.60 16.81
CA HIS A 156 8.86 2.44 17.92
C HIS A 156 7.75 1.42 17.65
N TRP A 157 7.69 0.84 16.45
CA TRP A 157 6.73 -0.22 16.15
C TRP A 157 6.92 -1.43 17.06
N VAL A 158 5.81 -2.11 17.32
CA VAL A 158 5.80 -3.31 18.14
C VAL A 158 6.73 -4.38 17.56
N GLN A 159 7.24 -5.22 18.46
CA GLN A 159 7.99 -6.41 18.07
C GLN A 159 7.05 -7.54 17.64
N PRO A 160 7.50 -8.47 16.79
CA PRO A 160 6.75 -9.68 16.50
C PRO A 160 6.27 -10.35 17.79
N GLY A 161 5.04 -10.85 17.80
CA GLY A 161 4.40 -11.48 18.96
C GLY A 161 3.73 -10.51 19.93
N GLN A 162 3.91 -9.20 19.82
CA GLN A 162 3.16 -8.23 20.64
C GLN A 162 1.74 -7.95 20.09
N GLY A 163 0.91 -7.28 20.90
CA GLY A 163 -0.50 -7.02 20.60
C GLY A 163 -1.47 -8.12 21.07
N ASP A 164 -2.76 -7.80 21.06
CA ASP A 164 -3.80 -8.57 21.72
C ASP A 164 -4.66 -9.39 20.76
N LYS A 165 -4.84 -8.92 19.51
CA LYS A 165 -5.61 -9.60 18.47
C LYS A 165 -5.05 -9.39 17.08
N TRP A 166 -5.34 -10.32 16.17
CA TRP A 166 -4.78 -10.35 14.82
C TRP A 166 -5.20 -9.15 13.96
N ASP A 167 -6.39 -8.58 14.17
CA ASP A 167 -6.94 -7.41 13.47
C ASP A 167 -6.92 -6.15 14.36
N GLN A 168 -5.91 -6.02 15.22
CA GLN A 168 -5.73 -4.81 16.04
C GLN A 168 -5.46 -3.56 15.19
N GLY A 169 -4.94 -3.73 13.98
CA GLY A 169 -4.55 -2.64 13.11
C GLY A 169 -3.05 -2.42 13.11
N TYR A 170 -2.63 -1.57 12.19
CA TYR A 170 -1.29 -1.00 12.12
C TYR A 170 -0.17 -2.04 12.20
N ASP A 171 0.89 -1.72 12.93
CA ASP A 171 2.09 -2.52 13.13
C ASP A 171 1.82 -3.91 13.71
N VAL A 172 0.91 -4.06 14.68
CA VAL A 172 0.52 -5.36 15.25
C VAL A 172 0.02 -6.31 14.17
N THR A 173 -0.96 -5.87 13.38
CA THR A 173 -1.51 -6.68 12.30
C THR A 173 -0.49 -6.86 11.16
N ALA A 174 0.31 -5.84 10.85
CA ALA A 174 1.36 -5.94 9.84
C ALA A 174 2.39 -7.03 10.17
N LYS A 175 2.85 -7.14 11.42
CA LYS A 175 3.79 -8.20 11.84
C LYS A 175 3.16 -9.59 11.75
N PHE A 176 1.87 -9.73 12.05
CA PHE A 176 1.16 -10.99 11.88
C PHE A 176 0.98 -11.38 10.39
N LEU A 177 0.68 -10.41 9.54
CA LEU A 177 0.60 -10.63 8.10
C LEU A 177 1.96 -10.98 7.49
N ASP A 178 3.06 -10.43 8.03
CA ASP A 178 4.42 -10.81 7.64
C ASP A 178 4.72 -12.28 8.00
N TYR A 179 4.36 -12.71 9.20
CA TYR A 179 4.41 -14.13 9.57
C TYR A 179 3.57 -15.01 8.62
N CYS A 180 2.33 -14.61 8.31
CA CYS A 180 1.49 -15.35 7.36
C CYS A 180 2.12 -15.43 5.96
N ASN A 181 2.78 -14.36 5.52
CA ASN A 181 3.49 -14.31 4.25
C ASN A 181 4.77 -15.16 4.24
N ASP A 182 5.42 -15.36 5.38
CA ASP A 182 6.52 -16.31 5.53
C ASP A 182 6.06 -17.77 5.44
N LEU A 183 4.84 -18.08 5.93
CA LEU A 183 4.24 -19.40 5.77
C LEU A 183 3.89 -19.70 4.31
N LYS A 184 3.46 -18.68 3.57
CA LYS A 184 3.16 -18.77 2.14
C LYS A 184 3.50 -17.46 1.45
N ASN A 185 4.57 -17.48 0.67
CA ASN A 185 4.96 -16.33 -0.12
C ASN A 185 3.81 -15.87 -1.02
N GLY A 186 3.46 -14.58 -0.95
CA GLY A 186 2.32 -14.01 -1.68
C GLY A 186 0.98 -14.13 -0.96
N PHE A 187 0.97 -14.55 0.31
CA PHE A 187 -0.26 -14.61 1.11
C PHE A 187 -1.05 -13.30 1.08
N VAL A 188 -0.38 -12.16 1.35
CA VAL A 188 -1.04 -10.85 1.38
C VAL A 188 -1.58 -10.45 0.00
N ALA A 189 -0.85 -10.80 -1.08
CA ALA A 189 -1.31 -10.56 -2.45
C ALA A 189 -2.61 -11.32 -2.75
N GLU A 190 -2.66 -12.61 -2.43
CA GLU A 190 -3.83 -13.45 -2.67
C GLU A 190 -5.01 -13.10 -1.75
N LEU A 191 -4.73 -12.67 -0.51
CA LEU A 191 -5.75 -12.14 0.39
C LEU A 191 -6.36 -10.85 -0.18
N ASN A 192 -5.53 -9.89 -0.58
CA ASN A 192 -5.98 -8.66 -1.23
C ASN A 192 -6.82 -8.95 -2.48
N LYS A 193 -6.38 -9.88 -3.32
CA LYS A 193 -7.12 -10.32 -4.52
C LYS A 193 -8.49 -10.92 -4.17
N LYS A 194 -8.57 -11.76 -3.15
CA LYS A 194 -9.85 -12.32 -2.65
C LYS A 194 -10.80 -11.24 -2.11
N MET A 195 -10.24 -10.14 -1.58
CA MET A 195 -11.02 -9.03 -1.06
C MET A 195 -11.64 -8.11 -2.13
N ARG A 196 -11.49 -8.41 -3.43
CA ARG A 196 -12.00 -7.55 -4.52
C ARG A 196 -13.50 -7.28 -4.46
N THR A 197 -14.30 -8.24 -4.00
CA THR A 197 -15.77 -8.17 -4.03
C THR A 197 -16.45 -8.40 -2.68
N GLY A 198 -15.69 -8.63 -1.62
CA GLY A 198 -16.23 -8.98 -0.30
C GLY A 198 -15.14 -9.48 0.63
N TYR A 199 -15.46 -9.72 1.89
CA TYR A 199 -14.54 -10.31 2.85
C TYR A 199 -15.15 -11.52 3.56
N SER A 200 -14.33 -12.55 3.78
CA SER A 200 -14.64 -13.68 4.64
C SER A 200 -13.40 -14.16 5.37
N ALA A 201 -13.50 -14.44 6.67
CA ALA A 201 -12.42 -15.03 7.45
C ALA A 201 -12.00 -16.41 6.91
N GLN A 202 -12.87 -17.09 6.14
CA GLN A 202 -12.56 -18.34 5.45
C GLN A 202 -11.39 -18.20 4.46
N TYR A 203 -11.09 -17.00 3.97
CA TYR A 203 -9.96 -16.78 3.08
C TYR A 203 -8.62 -17.20 3.70
N PHE A 204 -8.46 -17.10 5.03
CA PHE A 204 -7.26 -17.60 5.72
C PHE A 204 -7.15 -19.13 5.63
N VAL A 205 -8.28 -19.84 5.77
CA VAL A 205 -8.33 -21.29 5.63
C VAL A 205 -8.04 -21.70 4.19
N ASP A 206 -8.62 -21.01 3.21
CA ASP A 206 -8.39 -21.30 1.80
C ASP A 206 -6.92 -21.10 1.40
N LEU A 207 -6.25 -20.13 2.02
CA LEU A 207 -4.88 -19.76 1.67
C LEU A 207 -3.82 -20.53 2.46
N LEU A 208 -4.05 -20.82 3.74
CA LEU A 208 -3.07 -21.39 4.68
C LEU A 208 -3.55 -22.67 5.39
N GLY A 209 -4.79 -23.12 5.16
CA GLY A 209 -5.34 -24.35 5.75
C GLY A 209 -5.73 -24.23 7.23
N LYS A 210 -5.70 -23.03 7.81
CA LYS A 210 -6.03 -22.76 9.22
C LYS A 210 -6.92 -21.52 9.35
N THR A 211 -7.72 -21.47 10.41
CA THR A 211 -8.48 -20.26 10.74
C THR A 211 -7.52 -19.14 11.14
N VAL A 212 -7.95 -17.88 10.99
CA VAL A 212 -7.15 -16.73 11.41
C VAL A 212 -6.80 -16.78 12.91
N ASP A 213 -7.71 -17.30 13.75
CA ASP A 213 -7.46 -17.46 15.19
C ASP A 213 -6.39 -18.52 15.48
N GLN A 214 -6.40 -19.65 14.75
CA GLN A 214 -5.35 -20.66 14.88
C GLN A 214 -3.98 -20.11 14.45
N LEU A 215 -3.95 -19.38 13.34
CA LEU A 215 -2.73 -18.71 12.87
C LEU A 215 -2.21 -17.68 13.87
N TRP A 216 -3.11 -16.93 14.50
CA TRP A 216 -2.75 -15.96 15.55
C TRP A 216 -2.17 -16.65 16.77
N VAL A 217 -2.77 -17.76 17.24
CA VAL A 217 -2.22 -18.56 18.34
C VAL A 217 -0.82 -19.08 17.99
N ASP A 218 -0.62 -19.60 16.77
CA ASP A 218 0.70 -20.07 16.32
C ASP A 218 1.74 -18.94 16.27
N TYR A 219 1.34 -17.76 15.79
CA TYR A 219 2.17 -16.56 15.77
C TYR A 219 2.59 -16.14 17.19
N LYS A 220 1.65 -16.11 18.14
CA LYS A 220 1.93 -15.79 19.55
C LYS A 220 2.83 -16.85 20.19
N ALA A 221 2.65 -18.13 19.88
CA ALA A 221 3.53 -19.19 20.38
C ALA A 221 4.97 -19.07 19.82
N ARG A 222 5.12 -18.59 18.58
CA ARG A 222 6.43 -18.43 17.93
C ARG A 222 7.20 -17.20 18.40
N TYR A 223 6.51 -16.09 18.67
CA TYR A 223 7.16 -14.79 18.91
C TYR A 223 6.80 -14.11 20.23
N GLY A 224 5.78 -14.56 20.95
CA GLY A 224 5.28 -13.93 22.18
C GLY A 224 6.13 -14.20 23.43
N GLN A 225 7.42 -14.46 23.28
CA GLN A 225 8.38 -14.68 24.37
C GLN A 225 9.12 -13.39 24.71
#